data_AF-A0A8H7M0S6-F1
#
_entry.id   AF-A0A8H7M0S6-F1
#
_cell.length_a   1.000
_cell.length_b   1.000
_cell.length_c   1.000
_cell.angle_alpha   90.00
_cell.angle_beta   90.00
_cell.angle_gamma   90.00
#
_symmetry.space_group_name_H-M   'P 1'
#
loop_
_entity.id
_entity.type
_entity.pdbx_description
1 polymer ?
#
loop_
_entity_poly.entity_id
_entity_poly.type
_entity_poly.pdbx_seq_one_letter_code
_entity_poly.pdbx_strand_id
1 'polypeptide(L)'
;MDHDHDSMGGSCTMNMLWNWQTIDACFVSAQWHVRSKVGFAFSVIGVFLIVLGIEAFRRSARDYDRWVTTQKKIRLNNNSSLTHWDLRPTWNEQVVRGLFYGVQFSAAYILMLIAMSYNGFVLFAIFLWS
;
A
#
# COMPACT_ATOMS: atom_id res chain seq x y z
N MET A 1 -44.70 -25.02 -11.37
CA MET A 1 -44.35 -24.41 -10.07
C MET A 1 -42.92 -23.96 -10.24
N ASP A 2 -42.85 -22.79 -10.86
CA ASP A 2 -41.68 -22.18 -11.43
C ASP A 2 -41.07 -21.28 -10.34
N HIS A 3 -39.78 -21.48 -10.07
CA HIS A 3 -39.03 -20.69 -9.10
C HIS A 3 -38.44 -19.47 -9.80
N ASP A 4 -39.11 -18.34 -9.62
CA ASP A 4 -38.71 -17.04 -10.11
C ASP A 4 -37.95 -16.23 -9.04
N HIS A 5 -36.86 -15.61 -9.49
CA HIS A 5 -36.23 -14.37 -9.03
C HIS A 5 -35.43 -14.35 -7.71
N ASP A 6 -34.10 -14.26 -7.83
CA ASP A 6 -33.42 -12.99 -7.51
C ASP A 6 -32.04 -12.89 -8.22
N SER A 7 -31.98 -11.94 -9.15
CA SER A 7 -30.76 -11.44 -9.78
C SER A 7 -29.97 -10.59 -8.79
N MET A 8 -28.76 -11.00 -8.42
CA MET A 8 -27.78 -10.11 -7.78
C MET A 8 -26.34 -10.42 -8.24
N GLY A 9 -25.76 -9.51 -9.03
CA GLY A 9 -24.30 -9.31 -9.12
C GLY A 9 -23.60 -9.98 -10.31
N GLY A 10 -23.24 -9.18 -11.32
CA GLY A 10 -22.66 -9.62 -12.59
C GLY A 10 -21.36 -10.42 -12.47
N SER A 11 -21.21 -11.41 -13.36
CA SER A 11 -20.04 -12.28 -13.47
C SER A 11 -18.77 -11.46 -13.74
N CYS A 12 -17.85 -11.39 -12.77
CA CYS A 12 -16.50 -10.91 -13.01
C CYS A 12 -15.73 -11.99 -13.79
N THR A 13 -15.37 -11.69 -15.04
CA THR A 13 -14.54 -12.58 -15.87
C THR A 13 -13.10 -12.51 -15.36
N MET A 14 -12.71 -13.47 -14.53
CA MET A 14 -11.34 -13.62 -14.01
C MET A 14 -10.44 -14.23 -15.10
N ASN A 15 -9.89 -13.39 -15.98
CA ASN A 15 -8.80 -13.83 -16.87
C ASN A 15 -7.47 -13.82 -16.11
N MET A 16 -6.91 -15.00 -15.87
CA MET A 16 -5.60 -15.20 -15.20
C MET A 16 -4.40 -15.07 -16.18
N LEU A 17 -4.61 -14.43 -17.34
CA LEU A 17 -3.62 -14.23 -18.40
C LEU A 17 -3.56 -12.73 -18.72
N TRP A 18 -2.35 -12.17 -18.92
CA TRP A 18 -2.06 -10.75 -19.15
C TRP A 18 -3.19 -10.00 -19.89
N ASN A 19 -3.84 -9.06 -19.20
CA ASN A 19 -5.06 -8.41 -19.68
C ASN A 19 -4.89 -6.87 -19.78
N TRP A 20 -5.34 -6.30 -20.90
CA TRP A 20 -5.43 -4.86 -21.14
C TRP A 20 -6.88 -4.34 -21.11
N GLN A 21 -7.85 -5.20 -20.81
CA GLN A 21 -9.26 -4.81 -20.81
C GLN A 21 -9.61 -3.94 -19.59
N THR A 22 -10.31 -2.85 -19.89
CA THR A 22 -10.69 -1.76 -18.96
C THR A 22 -12.15 -1.84 -18.51
N ILE A 23 -12.83 -2.97 -18.78
CA ILE A 23 -14.27 -3.17 -18.57
C ILE A 23 -14.45 -4.51 -17.82
N ASP A 24 -15.23 -4.51 -16.73
CA ASP A 24 -15.61 -5.68 -15.90
C ASP A 24 -14.52 -6.34 -15.01
N ALA A 25 -13.52 -5.58 -14.55
CA ALA A 25 -12.52 -6.08 -13.59
C ALA A 25 -12.95 -5.88 -12.13
N CYS A 26 -13.10 -6.96 -11.36
CA CYS A 26 -13.23 -6.92 -9.90
C CYS A 26 -11.85 -6.62 -9.27
N PHE A 27 -11.62 -5.39 -8.80
CA PHE A 27 -10.27 -4.95 -8.38
C PHE A 27 -9.87 -5.39 -6.95
N VAL A 28 -10.80 -5.43 -5.99
CA VAL A 28 -10.52 -5.75 -4.57
C VAL A 28 -11.54 -6.71 -3.94
N SER A 29 -12.83 -6.60 -4.31
CA SER A 29 -13.87 -7.53 -3.87
C SER A 29 -15.03 -7.55 -4.88
N ALA A 30 -15.82 -8.62 -4.89
CA ALA A 30 -16.99 -8.78 -5.78
C ALA A 30 -18.04 -7.66 -5.63
N GLN A 31 -17.98 -6.89 -4.54
CA GLN A 31 -18.92 -5.81 -4.24
C GLN A 31 -18.53 -4.47 -4.90
N TRP A 32 -17.29 -4.30 -5.37
CA TRP A 32 -16.84 -3.09 -6.08
C TRP A 32 -16.91 -3.28 -7.60
N HIS A 33 -18.10 -3.58 -8.11
CA HIS A 33 -18.34 -3.83 -9.54
C HIS A 33 -18.43 -2.50 -10.30
N VAL A 34 -17.31 -2.08 -10.90
CA VAL A 34 -17.21 -0.86 -11.69
C VAL A 34 -17.77 -1.10 -13.09
N ARG A 35 -19.05 -0.74 -13.29
CA ARG A 35 -19.81 -0.92 -14.54
C ARG A 35 -19.66 0.27 -15.52
N SER A 36 -18.80 1.24 -15.22
CA SER A 36 -18.63 2.47 -16.02
C SER A 36 -17.17 2.81 -16.31
N LYS A 37 -16.91 3.38 -17.51
CA LYS A 37 -15.58 3.86 -17.94
C LYS A 37 -14.97 4.88 -16.96
N VAL A 38 -15.83 5.67 -16.32
CA VAL A 38 -15.44 6.69 -15.34
C VAL A 38 -15.02 6.07 -14.02
N GLY A 39 -15.76 5.08 -13.52
CA GLY A 39 -15.38 4.37 -12.29
C GLY A 39 -14.06 3.63 -12.43
N PHE A 40 -13.73 3.18 -13.64
CA PHE A 40 -12.44 2.52 -13.92
C PHE A 40 -11.28 3.53 -13.91
N ALA A 41 -11.48 4.73 -14.46
CA ALA A 41 -10.47 5.79 -14.38
C ALA A 41 -10.17 6.17 -12.92
N PHE A 42 -11.20 6.26 -12.07
CA PHE A 42 -11.03 6.56 -10.65
C PHE A 42 -10.32 5.44 -9.88
N SER A 43 -10.57 4.17 -10.19
CA SER A 43 -9.85 3.07 -9.52
C SER A 43 -8.37 3.07 -9.88
N VAL A 44 -8.03 3.29 -11.15
CA VAL A 44 -6.63 3.40 -11.60
C VAL A 44 -5.93 4.60 -10.97
N ILE A 45 -6.57 5.78 -10.95
CA ILE A 45 -6.03 6.97 -10.30
C ILE A 45 -5.89 6.76 -8.78
N GLY A 46 -6.88 6.15 -8.15
CA GLY A 46 -6.87 5.85 -6.73
C GLY A 46 -5.71 4.92 -6.36
N VAL A 47 -5.50 3.86 -7.14
CA VAL A 47 -4.37 2.93 -6.95
C VAL A 47 -3.05 3.65 -7.16
N PHE A 48 -2.93 4.47 -8.20
CA PHE A 48 -1.75 5.28 -8.43
C PHE A 48 -1.46 6.18 -7.23
N LEU A 49 -2.45 6.96 -6.77
CA LEU A 49 -2.33 7.83 -5.59
C LEU A 49 -1.99 7.06 -4.30
N ILE A 50 -2.54 5.85 -4.12
CA ILE A 50 -2.23 4.98 -2.99
C ILE A 50 -0.78 4.52 -3.05
N VAL A 51 -0.28 4.08 -4.21
CA VAL A 51 1.12 3.69 -4.41
C VAL A 51 2.05 4.89 -4.18
N LEU A 52 1.70 6.07 -4.69
CA LEU A 52 2.43 7.31 -4.44
C LEU A 52 2.50 7.61 -2.94
N GLY A 53 1.35 7.56 -2.27
CA GLY A 53 1.22 7.83 -0.84
C GLY A 53 2.01 6.85 0.02
N ILE A 54 2.00 5.57 -0.31
CA ILE A 54 2.73 4.52 0.40
C ILE A 54 4.23 4.76 0.34
N GLU A 55 4.80 5.10 -0.80
CA GLU A 55 6.24 5.36 -0.89
C GLU A 55 6.63 6.72 -0.32
N ALA A 56 5.76 7.74 -0.42
CA ALA A 56 5.95 8.98 0.32
C ALA A 56 6.00 8.69 1.84
N PHE A 57 5.12 7.81 2.32
CA PHE A 57 5.13 7.34 3.70
C PHE A 57 6.38 6.53 4.04
N ARG A 58 6.84 5.65 3.13
CA ARG A 58 8.07 4.86 3.28
C ARG A 58 9.32 5.75 3.28
N ARG A 59 9.34 6.81 2.49
CA ARG A 59 10.39 7.85 2.49
C ARG A 59 10.37 8.61 3.81
N SER A 60 9.19 9.04 4.26
CA SER A 60 9.01 9.71 5.55
C SER A 60 9.48 8.83 6.72
N ALA A 61 9.21 7.52 6.67
CA ALA A 61 9.69 6.56 7.67
C ALA A 61 11.23 6.50 7.74
N ARG A 62 11.90 6.49 6.59
CA ARG A 62 13.37 6.48 6.51
C ARG A 62 13.97 7.80 7.00
N ASP A 63 13.36 8.92 6.63
CA ASP A 63 13.82 10.24 7.06
C ASP A 63 13.62 10.42 8.57
N TYR A 64 12.53 9.89 9.13
CA TYR A 64 12.30 9.84 10.57
C TYR A 64 13.37 9.00 11.30
N ASP A 65 13.68 7.79 10.81
CA ASP A 65 14.69 6.92 11.43
C ASP A 65 16.11 7.54 11.39
N ARG A 66 16.45 8.24 10.30
CA ARG A 66 17.70 9.01 10.18
C ARG A 66 17.77 10.18 11.16
N TRP A 67 16.66 10.88 11.36
CA TRP A 67 16.59 11.99 12.31
C TRP A 67 16.78 11.49 13.75
N VAL A 68 16.08 10.42 14.15
CA VAL A 68 16.18 9.83 15.50
C VAL A 68 17.61 9.35 15.80
N THR A 69 18.25 8.65 14.87
CA THR A 69 19.63 8.15 15.06
C THR A 69 20.66 9.28 15.14
N THR A 70 20.48 10.35 14.37
CA THR A 70 21.34 11.55 14.43
C THR A 70 21.24 12.23 15.79
N GLN A 71 20.04 12.38 16.34
CA GLN A 71 19.84 12.97 17.66
C GLN A 71 20.53 12.17 18.76
N LYS A 72 20.44 10.84 18.71
CA LYS A 72 21.13 9.94 19.67
C LYS A 72 22.65 10.11 19.62
N LYS A 73 23.23 10.23 18.42
CA LYS A 73 24.67 10.50 18.24
C LYS A 73 25.08 11.87 18.76
N ILE A 74 24.30 12.91 18.49
CA ILE A 74 24.58 14.28 19.00
C ILE A 74 24.56 14.30 20.53
N ARG A 75 23.58 13.64 21.15
CA ARG A 75 23.50 13.53 22.62
C ARG A 75 24.70 12.80 23.21
N LEU A 76 25.14 11.69 22.59
CA LEU A 76 26.36 10.99 22.99
C LEU A 76 27.61 11.85 22.86
N ASN A 77 27.76 12.56 21.73
CA ASN A 77 28.94 13.42 21.48
C ASN A 77 29.02 14.57 22.49
N ASN A 78 27.88 15.14 22.87
CA ASN A 78 27.85 16.22 23.86
C ASN A 78 28.08 15.72 25.29
N ASN A 79 27.63 14.49 25.61
CA ASN A 79 27.71 13.92 26.95
C ASN A 79 28.36 12.53 26.92
N SER A 80 29.69 12.49 27.02
CA SER A 80 30.49 11.25 27.00
C SER A 80 30.18 10.27 28.14
N SER A 81 29.45 10.71 29.17
CA SER A 81 29.01 9.88 30.30
C SER A 81 27.70 9.13 30.05
N LEU A 82 26.98 9.42 28.97
CA LEU A 82 25.75 8.69 28.62
C LEU A 82 26.09 7.25 28.24
N THR A 83 25.49 6.31 28.94
CA THR A 83 25.68 4.89 28.66
C THR A 83 24.65 4.41 27.64
N HIS A 84 24.85 3.23 27.06
CA HIS A 84 23.89 2.67 26.12
C HIS A 84 22.48 2.44 26.73
N TRP A 85 22.39 2.33 28.07
CA TRP A 85 21.13 2.21 28.80
C TRP A 85 20.28 3.48 28.72
N ASP A 86 20.92 4.65 28.68
CA ASP A 86 20.28 5.96 28.58
C ASP A 86 19.76 6.26 27.16
N LEU A 87 20.27 5.54 26.16
CA LEU A 87 19.90 5.68 24.75
C LEU A 87 18.79 4.73 24.28
N ARG A 88 18.19 3.98 25.22
CA ARG A 88 17.15 3.00 24.89
C ARG A 88 15.97 3.68 24.18
N PRO A 89 15.48 3.09 23.06
CA PRO A 89 14.37 3.65 22.33
C PRO A 89 13.12 3.70 23.21
N THR A 90 12.51 4.88 23.26
CA THR A 90 11.34 5.16 24.06
C THR A 90 10.11 4.45 23.50
N TRP A 91 9.09 4.25 24.33
CA TRP A 91 7.87 3.54 23.93
C TRP A 91 7.18 4.15 22.70
N ASN A 92 7.18 5.47 22.58
CA ASN A 92 6.66 6.18 21.41
C ASN A 92 7.49 5.93 20.13
N GLU A 93 8.82 5.85 20.23
CA GLU A 93 9.68 5.50 19.09
C GLU A 93 9.38 4.07 18.59
N GLN A 94 9.16 3.13 19.50
CA GLN A 94 8.84 1.75 19.15
C GLN A 94 7.47 1.62 18.50
N VAL A 95 6.46 2.34 19.00
CA VAL A 95 5.12 2.37 18.40
C VAL A 95 5.17 2.94 17.00
N VAL A 96 5.80 4.10 16.82
CA VAL A 96 5.91 4.76 15.51
C VAL A 96 6.64 3.86 14.51
N ARG A 97 7.73 3.22 14.94
CA ARG A 97 8.47 2.27 14.10
C ARG A 97 7.62 1.04 13.72
N GLY A 98 6.88 0.49 14.67
CA GLY A 98 5.94 -0.60 14.42
C GLY A 98 4.85 -0.22 13.41
N LEU A 99 4.33 1.01 13.52
CA LEU A 99 3.32 1.55 12.61
C LEU A 99 3.87 1.68 11.18
N PHE A 100 5.11 2.15 11.02
CA PHE A 100 5.78 2.19 9.72
C PHE A 100 5.95 0.79 9.09
N TYR A 101 6.33 -0.22 9.88
CA TYR A 101 6.42 -1.60 9.39
C TYR A 101 5.04 -2.19 9.07
N GLY A 102 4.01 -1.87 9.85
CA GLY A 102 2.64 -2.29 9.60
C GLY A 102 2.13 -1.78 8.24
N VAL A 103 2.35 -0.51 7.94
CA VAL A 103 1.97 0.07 6.63
C VAL A 103 2.75 -0.56 5.49
N GLN A 104 4.04 -0.86 5.66
CA GLN A 104 4.83 -1.57 4.65
C GLN A 104 4.28 -2.97 4.36
N PHE A 105 3.88 -3.70 5.41
CA PHE A 105 3.25 -5.01 5.26
C PHE A 105 1.91 -4.92 4.54
N SER A 106 1.05 -3.97 4.92
CA SER A 106 -0.23 -3.72 4.25
C SER A 106 -0.03 -3.32 2.78
N ALA A 107 0.97 -2.48 2.48
CA ALA A 107 1.32 -2.09 1.13
C ALA A 107 1.74 -3.29 0.27
N ALA A 108 2.62 -4.15 0.79
CA ALA A 108 3.05 -5.36 0.08
C ALA A 108 1.87 -6.30 -0.21
N TYR A 109 0.94 -6.45 0.75
CA TYR A 109 -0.26 -7.25 0.57
C TYR A 109 -1.19 -6.67 -0.51
N ILE A 110 -1.43 -5.35 -0.50
CA ILE A 110 -2.22 -4.67 -1.54
C ILE A 110 -1.56 -4.82 -2.90
N LEU A 111 -0.24 -4.65 -3.01
CA LEU A 111 0.51 -4.83 -4.25
C LEU A 111 0.45 -6.28 -4.75
N MET A 112 0.44 -7.27 -3.87
CA MET A 112 0.29 -8.68 -4.24
C MET A 112 -1.10 -8.99 -4.78
N LEU A 113 -2.17 -8.48 -4.13
CA LEU A 113 -3.54 -8.60 -4.62
C LEU A 113 -3.72 -7.92 -5.98
N ILE A 114 -3.12 -6.74 -6.16
CA ILE A 114 -3.14 -6.00 -7.41
C ILE A 114 -2.29 -6.70 -8.48
N ALA A 115 -1.16 -7.31 -8.13
CA ALA A 115 -0.36 -8.09 -9.07
C ALA A 115 -1.16 -9.30 -9.62
N MET A 116 -1.96 -9.95 -8.77
CA MET A 116 -2.89 -11.01 -9.19
C MET A 116 -3.99 -10.51 -10.13
N SER A 117 -4.25 -9.19 -10.18
CA SER A 117 -5.17 -8.60 -11.16
C SER A 117 -4.53 -8.38 -12.55
N TYR A 118 -3.23 -8.68 -12.72
CA TYR A 118 -2.48 -8.74 -14.00
C TYR A 118 -2.72 -7.56 -14.98
N ASN A 119 -3.03 -6.37 -14.45
CA ASN A 119 -3.29 -5.19 -15.25
C ASN A 119 -1.96 -4.48 -15.58
N GLY A 120 -1.56 -4.50 -16.85
CA GLY A 120 -0.25 -4.02 -17.31
C GLY A 120 0.07 -2.58 -16.90
N PHE A 121 -0.94 -1.69 -16.89
CA PHE A 121 -0.75 -0.28 -16.52
C PHE A 121 -0.28 -0.10 -15.07
N VAL A 122 -0.76 -0.93 -14.14
CA VAL A 122 -0.41 -0.83 -12.72
C VAL A 122 0.97 -1.42 -12.46
N LEU A 123 1.35 -2.48 -13.17
CA LEU A 123 2.70 -3.03 -13.13
C LEU A 123 3.73 -2.03 -13.67
N PHE A 124 3.43 -1.34 -14.77
CA PHE A 124 4.29 -0.26 -15.28
C PHE A 124 4.44 0.89 -14.27
N ALA A 125 3.37 1.29 -13.59
CA ALA A 125 3.44 2.31 -12.55
C ALA A 125 4.33 1.90 -11.36
N ILE A 126 4.33 0.62 -10.96
CA ILE A 126 5.20 0.09 -9.90
C ILE A 126 6.67 0.09 -10.32
N PHE A 127 6.97 -0.32 -11.56
CA PHE A 127 8.33 -0.31 -12.11
C PHE A 127 8.87 1.10 -12.35
N LEU A 128 8.03 2.06 -12.75
CA LEU A 128 8.43 3.47 -12.90
C LEU A 128 8.65 4.17 -11.56
N TRP A 129 8.12 3.61 -10.48
CA TRP A 129 8.10 4.19 -9.14
C TRP A 129 9.15 3.58 -8.19
N SER A 130 9.61 2.35 -8.44
CA SER A 130 10.71 1.70 -7.69
C SER A 130 12.08 2.14 -8.18
#